data_AF-A0A2U3KH14-F1
#
_entry.id   AF-A0A2U3KH14-F1
#
_cell.length_a   1.000
_cell.length_b   1.000
_cell.length_c   1.000
_cell.angle_alpha   90.00
_cell.angle_beta   90.00
_cell.angle_gamma   90.00
#
_symmetry.space_group_name_H-M   'P 1'
#
loop_
_entity.id
_entity.type
_entity.pdbx_description
1 polymer ?
#
loop_
_entity_poly.entity_id
_entity_poly.type
_entity_poly.pdbx_seq_one_letter_code
_entity_poly.pdbx_strand_id
1 'polypeptide(L)'
;MSDDELRPLSDTIENMDQIKSQLDQLQKEEQALKRLIRYYDQYNQKVIGEKAEGFWRTHQRLLQTTKALEHLHLEQENAKIALARQQETVTTLKREQQVLDVEREALGEHDVFKAEKERERLLKEQEKNQGILVNKTNQLTSHVSQEGQLKKQIGELELKEQLALATIQEELEELDSLAEESAFLNHEMAADEFNREIDRTFSFALWKKEALDYQRLLENVMKLLRQESGAREKYQEADLALSETKKAWDEEQYQEKKWADLLQEEQSSWVTQLFEWQPMNQELRFQDIELQTLALRARSFPESVNQSTLREPLLHATDRARDKIRREILNVEYKRDQGLIEVKAKSEAIEVWRQRQDPEPARHDLTNQARKILQDIQVRIPRTCSPSDTRTSGKCLKRNGHSRCFNPP
;
A
#
# COMPACT_ATOMS: atom_id res chain seq x y z
N MET A 1 178.35 -160.28 -58.55
CA MET A 1 178.37 -159.32 -59.67
C MET A 1 177.33 -158.25 -59.40
N SER A 2 177.66 -157.01 -59.77
CA SER A 2 176.85 -155.79 -59.83
C SER A 2 175.46 -156.00 -60.44
N ASP A 3 174.38 -155.43 -59.86
CA ASP A 3 173.24 -154.76 -60.55
C ASP A 3 172.09 -154.40 -59.54
N ASP A 4 172.30 -153.40 -58.68
CA ASP A 4 171.40 -153.00 -57.58
C ASP A 4 170.91 -151.53 -57.72
N GLU A 5 170.79 -150.97 -58.93
CA GLU A 5 170.67 -149.50 -59.12
C GLU A 5 169.40 -148.95 -59.83
N LEU A 6 168.41 -149.72 -60.34
CA LEU A 6 167.47 -149.16 -61.35
C LEU A 6 165.93 -149.30 -61.20
N ARG A 7 165.35 -149.70 -60.05
CA ARG A 7 163.85 -149.80 -59.90
C ARG A 7 162.99 -148.54 -59.62
N PRO A 8 163.49 -147.35 -59.20
CA PRO A 8 162.63 -146.18 -58.90
C PRO A 8 161.85 -145.56 -60.09
N LEU A 9 161.94 -146.11 -61.31
CA LEU A 9 161.47 -145.45 -62.55
C LEU A 9 160.05 -145.86 -63.05
N SER A 10 159.47 -146.98 -62.61
CA SER A 10 158.15 -147.44 -63.14
C SER A 10 156.96 -146.87 -62.35
N ASP A 11 157.12 -146.66 -61.04
CA ASP A 11 156.17 -145.93 -60.17
C ASP A 11 156.12 -144.43 -60.50
N THR A 12 157.03 -143.93 -61.33
CA THR A 12 157.09 -142.53 -61.76
C THR A 12 156.19 -142.25 -62.97
N ILE A 13 155.93 -143.23 -63.83
CA ILE A 13 155.13 -143.03 -65.06
C ILE A 13 153.62 -143.12 -64.75
N GLU A 14 153.19 -144.05 -63.89
CA GLU A 14 151.79 -144.17 -63.48
C GLU A 14 151.36 -143.02 -62.55
N ASN A 15 152.27 -142.55 -61.67
CA ASN A 15 152.08 -141.27 -60.96
C ASN A 15 151.93 -140.09 -61.93
N MET A 16 152.64 -140.09 -63.07
CA MET A 16 152.62 -138.96 -64.00
C MET A 16 151.26 -138.75 -64.67
N ASP A 17 150.58 -139.82 -65.10
CA ASP A 17 149.24 -139.71 -65.73
C ASP A 17 148.15 -139.38 -64.70
N GLN A 18 148.28 -139.92 -63.48
CA GLN A 18 147.36 -139.57 -62.40
C GLN A 18 147.55 -138.11 -61.95
N ILE A 19 148.80 -137.63 -61.89
CA ILE A 19 149.13 -136.21 -61.70
C ILE A 19 148.50 -135.37 -62.81
N LYS A 20 148.50 -135.83 -64.07
CA LYS A 20 147.93 -135.10 -65.21
C LYS A 20 146.41 -134.96 -65.13
N SER A 21 145.68 -136.03 -64.79
CA SER A 21 144.22 -135.93 -64.55
C SER A 21 143.89 -135.07 -63.33
N GLN A 22 144.70 -135.11 -62.27
CA GLN A 22 144.55 -134.24 -61.11
C GLN A 22 144.85 -132.77 -61.47
N LEU A 23 145.79 -132.52 -62.39
CA LEU A 23 146.13 -131.18 -62.87
C LEU A 23 144.97 -130.55 -63.65
N ASP A 24 144.31 -131.30 -64.53
CA ASP A 24 143.14 -130.81 -65.29
C ASP A 24 141.93 -130.53 -64.38
N GLN A 25 141.72 -131.38 -63.35
CA GLN A 25 140.70 -131.15 -62.33
C GLN A 25 140.99 -129.87 -61.52
N LEU A 26 142.24 -129.71 -61.07
CA LEU A 26 142.72 -128.51 -60.38
C LEU A 26 142.62 -127.26 -61.25
N GLN A 27 142.83 -127.34 -62.57
CA GLN A 27 142.64 -126.20 -63.47
C GLN A 27 141.17 -125.77 -63.59
N LYS A 28 140.21 -126.70 -63.64
CA LYS A 28 138.78 -126.35 -63.62
C LYS A 28 138.36 -125.73 -62.28
N GLU A 29 138.86 -126.27 -61.16
CA GLU A 29 138.63 -125.71 -59.82
C GLU A 29 139.29 -124.34 -59.66
N GLU A 30 140.50 -124.14 -60.19
CA GLU A 30 141.18 -122.84 -60.20
C GLU A 30 140.38 -121.81 -61.00
N GLN A 31 139.82 -122.18 -62.16
CA GLN A 31 138.96 -121.28 -62.93
C GLN A 31 137.64 -120.96 -62.22
N ALA A 32 137.02 -121.94 -61.54
CA ALA A 32 135.81 -121.71 -60.74
C ALA A 32 136.10 -120.83 -59.51
N LEU A 33 137.21 -121.06 -58.81
CA LEU A 33 137.70 -120.22 -57.69
C LEU A 33 138.05 -118.81 -58.15
N LYS A 34 138.72 -118.64 -59.30
CA LYS A 34 138.98 -117.32 -59.88
C LYS A 34 137.68 -116.56 -60.21
N ARG A 35 136.62 -117.25 -60.65
CA ARG A 35 135.29 -116.64 -60.82
C ARG A 35 134.66 -116.28 -59.47
N LEU A 36 134.73 -117.16 -58.48
CA LEU A 36 134.22 -116.92 -57.12
C LEU A 36 134.92 -115.71 -56.46
N ILE A 37 136.25 -115.62 -56.57
CA ILE A 37 137.06 -114.50 -56.07
C ILE A 37 136.61 -113.19 -56.75
N ARG A 38 136.40 -113.18 -58.07
CA ARG A 38 135.88 -111.98 -58.76
C ARG A 38 134.50 -111.55 -58.27
N TYR A 39 133.57 -112.48 -58.04
CA TYR A 39 132.26 -112.15 -57.48
C TYR A 39 132.36 -111.66 -56.02
N TYR A 40 133.25 -112.25 -55.22
CA TYR A 40 133.52 -111.79 -53.85
C TYR A 40 134.19 -110.42 -53.82
N ASP A 41 135.12 -110.12 -54.73
CA ASP A 41 135.74 -108.81 -54.87
C ASP A 41 134.71 -107.75 -55.28
N GLN A 42 133.82 -108.07 -56.23
CA GLN A 42 132.71 -107.18 -56.60
C GLN A 42 131.72 -106.97 -55.46
N TYR A 43 131.40 -108.02 -54.68
CA TYR A 43 130.57 -107.92 -53.49
C TYR A 43 131.24 -107.06 -52.41
N ASN A 44 132.52 -107.31 -52.11
CA ASN A 44 133.29 -106.53 -51.15
C ASN A 44 133.40 -105.06 -51.56
N GLN A 45 133.64 -104.76 -52.83
CA GLN A 45 133.66 -103.39 -53.34
C GLN A 45 132.29 -102.71 -53.14
N LYS A 46 131.17 -103.40 -53.42
CA LYS A 46 129.83 -102.86 -53.14
C LYS A 46 129.59 -102.65 -51.65
N VAL A 47 129.92 -103.62 -50.79
CA VAL A 47 129.72 -103.52 -49.33
C VAL A 47 130.57 -102.40 -48.73
N ILE A 48 131.81 -102.21 -49.20
CA ILE A 48 132.66 -101.10 -48.76
C ILE A 48 132.05 -99.77 -49.22
N GLY A 49 131.54 -99.69 -50.46
CA GLY A 49 130.82 -98.51 -50.96
C GLY A 49 129.58 -98.18 -50.12
N GLU A 50 128.73 -99.16 -49.84
CA GLU A 50 127.53 -99.00 -49.01
C GLU A 50 127.86 -98.59 -47.57
N LYS A 51 128.89 -99.19 -46.96
CA LYS A 51 129.35 -98.82 -45.61
C LYS A 51 129.94 -97.40 -45.57
N ALA A 52 130.73 -97.02 -46.57
CA ALA A 52 131.29 -95.68 -46.68
C ALA A 52 130.20 -94.64 -46.91
N GLU A 53 129.21 -94.93 -47.77
CA GLU A 53 128.06 -94.06 -47.99
C GLU A 53 127.18 -93.94 -46.72
N GLY A 54 126.96 -95.05 -46.02
CA GLY A 54 126.24 -95.06 -44.73
C GLY A 54 126.96 -94.26 -43.64
N PHE A 55 128.28 -94.39 -43.54
CA PHE A 55 129.09 -93.58 -42.62
C PHE A 55 129.05 -92.09 -42.99
N TRP A 56 129.18 -91.76 -44.28
CA TRP A 56 129.15 -90.37 -44.73
C TRP A 56 127.78 -89.72 -44.47
N ARG A 57 126.67 -90.42 -44.78
CA ARG A 57 125.31 -89.95 -44.50
C ARG A 57 125.06 -89.76 -42.99
N THR A 58 125.51 -90.70 -42.15
CA THR A 58 125.34 -90.58 -40.70
C THR A 58 126.22 -89.48 -40.10
N HIS A 59 127.45 -89.32 -40.58
CA HIS A 59 128.35 -88.23 -40.18
C HIS A 59 127.80 -86.86 -40.59
N GLN A 60 127.29 -86.72 -41.81
CA GLN A 60 126.67 -85.48 -42.28
C GLN A 60 125.40 -85.15 -41.49
N ARG A 61 124.57 -86.15 -41.17
CA ARG A 61 123.39 -85.98 -40.31
C ARG A 61 123.78 -85.57 -38.90
N LEU A 62 124.83 -86.16 -38.32
CA LEU A 62 125.35 -85.78 -37.01
C LEU A 62 125.81 -84.32 -37.01
N LEU A 63 126.59 -83.90 -38.01
CA LEU A 63 127.03 -82.51 -38.18
C LEU A 63 125.87 -81.51 -38.34
N GLN A 64 124.80 -81.89 -39.05
CA GLN A 64 123.61 -81.06 -39.15
C GLN A 64 122.86 -80.98 -37.82
N THR A 65 122.73 -82.10 -37.11
CA THR A 65 122.05 -82.12 -35.80
C THR A 65 122.83 -81.38 -34.72
N THR A 66 124.16 -81.42 -34.72
CA THR A 66 124.98 -80.66 -33.76
C THR A 66 124.86 -79.16 -34.00
N LYS A 67 124.92 -78.71 -35.27
CA LYS A 67 124.69 -77.30 -35.62
C LYS A 67 123.29 -76.83 -35.24
N ALA A 68 122.26 -77.66 -35.47
CA ALA A 68 120.90 -77.36 -35.06
C ALA A 68 120.75 -77.26 -33.53
N LEU A 69 121.42 -78.14 -32.78
CA LEU A 69 121.47 -78.08 -31.31
C LEU A 69 122.17 -76.82 -30.80
N GLU A 70 123.31 -76.44 -31.39
CA GLU A 70 124.01 -75.20 -31.05
C GLU A 70 123.14 -73.96 -31.32
N HIS A 71 122.43 -73.93 -32.46
CA HIS A 71 121.51 -72.84 -32.79
C HIS A 71 120.33 -72.76 -31.80
N LEU A 72 119.71 -73.91 -31.49
CA LEU A 72 118.62 -73.99 -30.51
C LEU A 72 119.08 -73.57 -29.11
N HIS A 73 120.30 -73.91 -28.71
CA HIS A 73 120.87 -73.48 -27.44
C HIS A 73 121.07 -71.96 -27.40
N LEU A 74 121.55 -71.36 -28.50
CA LEU A 74 121.70 -69.91 -28.61
C LEU A 74 120.34 -69.20 -28.55
N GLU A 75 119.32 -69.72 -29.26
CA GLU A 75 117.95 -69.21 -29.21
C GLU A 75 117.34 -69.31 -27.80
N GLN A 76 117.58 -70.44 -27.11
CA GLN A 76 117.12 -70.63 -25.74
C GLN A 76 117.75 -69.61 -24.80
N GLU A 77 119.04 -69.37 -24.88
CA GLU A 77 119.72 -68.37 -24.04
C GLU A 77 119.25 -66.94 -24.36
N ASN A 78 119.10 -66.60 -25.64
CA ASN A 78 118.55 -65.30 -26.04
C ASN A 78 117.11 -65.10 -25.53
N ALA A 79 116.26 -66.14 -25.61
CA ALA A 79 114.90 -66.11 -25.09
C ALA A 79 114.87 -65.97 -23.57
N LYS A 80 115.78 -66.63 -22.83
CA LYS A 80 115.92 -66.44 -21.37
C LYS A 80 116.30 -65.00 -21.02
N ILE A 81 117.25 -64.41 -21.75
CA ILE A 81 117.67 -63.02 -21.54
C ILE A 81 116.52 -62.06 -21.85
N ALA A 82 115.79 -62.27 -22.95
CA ALA A 82 114.63 -61.45 -23.30
C ALA A 82 113.51 -61.57 -22.25
N LEU A 83 113.24 -62.78 -21.76
CA LEU A 83 112.26 -63.02 -20.70
C LEU A 83 112.65 -62.31 -19.40
N ALA A 84 113.92 -62.37 -19.00
CA ALA A 84 114.41 -61.68 -17.81
C ALA A 84 114.24 -60.16 -17.93
N ARG A 85 114.59 -59.57 -19.09
CA ARG A 85 114.36 -58.14 -19.36
C ARG A 85 112.88 -57.78 -19.31
N GLN A 86 112.02 -58.60 -19.91
CA GLN A 86 110.57 -58.34 -19.88
C GLN A 86 110.01 -58.43 -18.46
N GLN A 87 110.46 -59.40 -17.66
CA GLN A 87 110.10 -59.50 -16.24
C GLN A 87 110.53 -58.27 -15.47
N GLU A 88 111.75 -57.78 -15.70
CA GLU A 88 112.24 -56.55 -15.09
C GLU A 88 111.35 -55.35 -15.45
N THR A 89 111.03 -55.15 -16.74
CA THR A 89 110.13 -54.06 -17.17
C THR A 89 108.72 -54.16 -16.57
N VAL A 90 108.18 -55.37 -16.41
CA VAL A 90 106.88 -55.58 -15.76
C VAL A 90 106.97 -55.20 -14.28
N THR A 91 108.08 -55.52 -13.62
CA THR A 91 108.25 -55.14 -12.21
C THR A 91 108.43 -53.63 -12.04
N THR A 92 109.13 -52.94 -12.94
CA THR A 92 109.28 -51.48 -12.88
C THR A 92 107.95 -50.78 -13.14
N LEU A 93 107.22 -51.17 -14.18
CA LEU A 93 105.90 -50.59 -14.50
C LEU A 93 104.87 -50.81 -13.38
N LYS A 94 104.88 -51.98 -12.73
CA LYS A 94 104.00 -52.21 -11.57
C LYS A 94 104.33 -51.29 -10.39
N ARG A 95 105.61 -51.04 -10.13
CA ARG A 95 106.04 -50.11 -9.09
C ARG A 95 105.63 -48.68 -9.44
N GLU A 96 105.83 -48.26 -10.68
CA GLU A 96 105.40 -46.94 -11.16
C GLU A 96 103.88 -46.76 -11.03
N GLN A 97 103.10 -47.76 -11.43
CA GLN A 97 101.64 -47.73 -11.29
C GLN A 97 101.22 -47.59 -9.82
N GLN A 98 101.85 -48.34 -8.92
CA GLN A 98 101.57 -48.23 -7.48
C GLN A 98 101.91 -46.85 -6.93
N VAL A 99 103.06 -46.27 -7.32
CA VAL A 99 103.44 -44.91 -6.91
C VAL A 99 102.42 -43.89 -7.43
N LEU A 100 102.01 -44.00 -8.69
CA LEU A 100 101.03 -43.09 -9.29
C LEU A 100 99.64 -43.22 -8.67
N ASP A 101 99.20 -44.43 -8.31
CA ASP A 101 97.93 -44.63 -7.62
C ASP A 101 97.96 -44.01 -6.21
N VAL A 102 99.06 -44.19 -5.47
CA VAL A 102 99.26 -43.55 -4.15
C VAL A 102 99.33 -42.02 -4.28
N GLU A 103 100.02 -41.49 -5.29
CA GLU A 103 100.06 -40.05 -5.55
C GLU A 103 98.68 -39.51 -5.96
N ARG A 104 97.90 -40.25 -6.74
CA ARG A 104 96.53 -39.88 -7.11
C ARG A 104 95.61 -39.88 -5.90
N GLU A 105 95.73 -40.87 -5.01
CA GLU A 105 94.99 -40.93 -3.76
C GLU A 105 95.40 -39.79 -2.83
N ALA A 106 96.69 -39.52 -2.66
CA ALA A 106 97.20 -38.40 -1.86
C ALA A 106 96.77 -37.04 -2.42
N LEU A 107 96.78 -36.87 -3.75
CA LEU A 107 96.26 -35.67 -4.42
C LEU A 107 94.74 -35.56 -4.29
N GLY A 108 94.00 -36.66 -4.38
CA GLY A 108 92.54 -36.69 -4.18
C GLY A 108 92.12 -36.45 -2.72
N GLU A 109 92.97 -36.83 -1.78
CA GLU A 109 92.82 -36.57 -0.35
C GLU A 109 93.34 -35.19 0.09
N HIS A 110 94.10 -34.51 -0.78
CA HIS A 110 94.65 -33.19 -0.52
C HIS A 110 93.53 -32.23 -0.12
N ASP A 111 93.78 -31.46 0.95
CA ASP A 111 92.77 -30.65 1.62
C ASP A 111 92.08 -29.66 0.69
N VAL A 112 92.73 -29.25 -0.40
CA VAL A 112 92.14 -28.39 -1.44
C VAL A 112 90.94 -29.03 -2.14
N PHE A 113 90.98 -30.32 -2.48
CA PHE A 113 89.84 -30.98 -3.14
C PHE A 113 88.70 -31.29 -2.18
N LYS A 114 89.02 -31.62 -0.91
CA LYS A 114 88.02 -31.74 0.16
C LYS A 114 87.35 -30.39 0.44
N ALA A 115 88.15 -29.32 0.54
CA ALA A 115 87.66 -27.96 0.72
C ALA A 115 86.82 -27.49 -0.45
N GLU A 116 87.19 -27.81 -1.69
CA GLU A 116 86.40 -27.44 -2.88
C GLU A 116 85.07 -28.19 -2.95
N LYS A 117 85.04 -29.48 -2.60
CA LYS A 117 83.78 -30.25 -2.49
C LYS A 117 82.87 -29.71 -1.38
N GLU A 118 83.43 -29.39 -0.22
CA GLU A 118 82.66 -28.76 0.87
C GLU A 118 82.19 -27.36 0.48
N ARG A 119 83.00 -26.57 -0.22
CA ARG A 119 82.61 -25.26 -0.78
C ARG A 119 81.44 -25.42 -1.74
N GLU A 120 81.49 -26.38 -2.66
CA GLU A 120 80.40 -26.64 -3.62
C GLU A 120 79.12 -27.10 -2.89
N ARG A 121 79.26 -27.95 -1.87
CA ARG A 121 78.14 -28.38 -1.03
C ARG A 121 77.51 -27.19 -0.29
N LEU A 122 78.32 -26.39 0.39
CA LEU A 122 77.88 -25.21 1.14
C LEU A 122 77.23 -24.18 0.22
N LEU A 123 77.73 -23.99 -1.01
CA LEU A 123 77.10 -23.13 -2.01
C LEU A 123 75.73 -23.64 -2.42
N LYS A 124 75.58 -24.94 -2.68
CA LYS A 124 74.27 -25.54 -2.99
C LYS A 124 73.29 -25.42 -1.82
N GLU A 125 73.77 -25.57 -0.58
CA GLU A 125 72.96 -25.36 0.62
C GLU A 125 72.59 -23.88 0.79
N GLN A 126 73.52 -22.96 0.51
CA GLN A 126 73.27 -21.51 0.52
C GLN A 126 72.22 -21.11 -0.52
N GLU A 127 72.32 -21.58 -1.76
CA GLU A 127 71.34 -21.33 -2.81
C GLU A 127 69.95 -21.85 -2.44
N LYS A 128 69.87 -23.07 -1.89
CA LYS A 128 68.61 -23.62 -1.38
C LYS A 128 68.03 -22.77 -0.26
N ASN A 129 68.85 -22.37 0.71
CA ASN A 129 68.42 -21.54 1.83
C ASN A 129 67.99 -20.14 1.37
N GLN A 130 68.69 -19.56 0.40
CA GLN A 130 68.28 -18.29 -0.24
C GLN A 130 66.95 -18.43 -0.96
N GLY A 131 66.72 -19.52 -1.70
CA GLY A 131 65.43 -19.80 -2.33
C GLY A 131 64.29 -19.95 -1.31
N ILE A 132 64.54 -20.65 -0.19
CA ILE A 132 63.58 -20.78 0.91
C ILE A 132 63.31 -19.40 1.55
N LEU A 133 64.34 -18.61 1.80
CA LEU A 133 64.20 -17.26 2.36
C LEU A 133 63.35 -16.37 1.45
N VAL A 134 63.62 -16.34 0.15
CA VAL A 134 62.84 -15.55 -0.82
C VAL A 134 61.38 -16.00 -0.85
N ASN A 135 61.13 -17.31 -0.84
CA ASN A 135 59.76 -17.82 -0.79
C ASN A 135 59.06 -17.45 0.52
N LYS A 136 59.76 -17.50 1.66
CA LYS A 136 59.22 -17.10 2.96
C LYS A 136 58.97 -15.59 3.05
N THR A 137 59.85 -14.76 2.50
CA THR A 137 59.63 -13.31 2.42
C THR A 137 58.44 -12.99 1.53
N ASN A 138 58.28 -13.67 0.39
CA ASN A 138 57.13 -13.48 -0.50
C ASN A 138 55.81 -13.95 0.15
N GLN A 139 55.84 -15.04 0.91
CA GLN A 139 54.69 -15.48 1.71
C GLN A 139 54.35 -14.44 2.78
N LEU A 140 55.35 -13.93 3.50
CA LEU A 140 55.15 -12.92 4.54
C LEU A 140 54.57 -11.63 3.95
N THR A 141 55.12 -11.11 2.84
CA THR A 141 54.59 -9.91 2.19
C THR A 141 53.15 -10.09 1.69
N SER A 142 52.83 -11.27 1.15
CA SER A 142 51.45 -11.63 0.78
C SER A 142 50.51 -11.65 1.99
N HIS A 143 50.92 -12.25 3.11
CA HIS A 143 50.11 -12.28 4.33
C HIS A 143 49.93 -10.90 4.94
N VAL A 144 50.97 -10.06 5.01
CA VAL A 144 50.85 -8.66 5.47
C VAL A 144 49.90 -7.86 4.58
N SER A 145 49.95 -8.08 3.26
CA SER A 145 49.01 -7.44 2.33
C SER A 145 47.56 -7.87 2.58
N GLN A 146 47.32 -9.17 2.77
CA GLN A 146 46.00 -9.71 3.10
C GLN A 146 45.48 -9.20 4.45
N GLU A 147 46.33 -9.16 5.48
CA GLU A 147 45.98 -8.59 6.78
C GLU A 147 45.59 -7.11 6.66
N GLY A 148 46.34 -6.34 5.86
CA GLY A 148 46.00 -4.95 5.56
C GLY A 148 44.66 -4.79 4.85
N GLN A 149 44.32 -5.69 3.93
CA GLN A 149 43.01 -5.70 3.26
C GLN A 149 41.88 -6.05 4.23
N LEU A 150 42.07 -7.07 5.07
CA LEU A 150 41.08 -7.47 6.08
C LEU A 150 40.85 -6.35 7.10
N LYS A 151 41.91 -5.66 7.56
CA LYS A 151 41.77 -4.50 8.46
C LYS A 151 40.96 -3.37 7.82
N LYS A 152 41.16 -3.10 6.53
CA LYS A 152 40.35 -2.12 5.81
C LYS A 152 38.89 -2.55 5.72
N GLN A 153 38.63 -3.82 5.38
CA GLN A 153 37.27 -4.37 5.33
C GLN A 153 36.57 -4.33 6.69
N ILE A 154 37.28 -4.66 7.78
CA ILE A 154 36.76 -4.53 9.14
C ILE A 154 36.40 -3.07 9.43
N GLY A 155 37.30 -2.12 9.17
CA GLY A 155 37.01 -0.70 9.38
C GLY A 155 35.83 -0.18 8.53
N GLU A 156 35.69 -0.66 7.28
CA GLU A 156 34.54 -0.34 6.43
C GLU A 156 33.23 -0.94 6.97
N LEU A 157 33.26 -2.15 7.53
CA LEU A 157 32.10 -2.79 8.16
C LEU A 157 31.72 -2.10 9.47
N GLU A 158 32.69 -1.77 10.32
CA GLU A 158 32.50 -1.00 11.55
C GLU A 158 31.88 0.37 11.26
N LEU A 159 32.36 1.07 10.22
CA LEU A 159 31.77 2.33 9.80
C LEU A 159 30.32 2.16 9.33
N LYS A 160 30.03 1.11 8.56
CA LYS A 160 28.66 0.81 8.10
C LYS A 160 27.73 0.47 9.27
N GLU A 161 28.22 -0.29 10.24
CA GLU A 161 27.49 -0.61 11.46
C GLU A 161 27.18 0.66 12.26
N GLN A 162 28.16 1.54 12.46
CA GLN A 162 27.97 2.82 13.14
C GLN A 162 26.95 3.72 12.41
N LEU A 163 27.04 3.81 11.08
CA LEU A 163 26.08 4.57 10.28
C LEU A 163 24.68 3.96 10.39
N ALA A 164 24.55 2.64 10.33
CA ALA A 164 23.27 1.96 10.48
C ALA A 164 22.66 2.20 11.87
N LEU A 165 23.45 2.11 12.93
CA LEU A 165 23.02 2.40 14.30
C LEU A 165 22.59 3.87 14.46
N ALA A 166 23.33 4.81 13.86
CA ALA A 166 22.96 6.22 13.85
C ALA A 166 21.61 6.44 13.13
N THR A 167 21.41 5.83 11.96
CA THR A 167 20.12 5.93 11.26
C THR A 167 18.98 5.31 12.06
N ILE A 168 19.23 4.20 12.77
CA ILE A 168 18.21 3.58 13.63
C ILE A 168 17.84 4.51 14.79
N GLN A 169 18.83 5.20 15.39
CA GLN A 169 18.58 6.18 16.45
C GLN A 169 17.78 7.38 15.94
N GLU A 170 18.15 7.93 14.78
CA GLU A 170 17.39 9.03 14.13
C GLU A 170 15.92 8.62 13.89
N GLU A 171 15.68 7.44 13.33
CA GLU A 171 14.33 6.94 13.08
C GLU A 171 13.55 6.66 14.39
N LEU A 172 14.21 6.19 15.45
CA LEU A 172 13.59 6.02 16.77
C LEU A 172 13.21 7.37 17.39
N GLU A 173 14.08 8.38 17.30
CA GLU A 173 13.79 9.73 17.79
C GLU A 173 12.61 10.36 17.03
N GLU A 174 12.54 10.16 15.70
CA GLU A 174 11.39 10.57 14.91
C GLU A 174 10.10 9.86 15.37
N LEU A 175 10.16 8.55 15.61
CA LEU A 175 9.02 7.78 16.11
C LEU A 175 8.61 8.21 17.52
N ASP A 176 9.56 8.53 18.41
CA ASP A 176 9.29 9.08 19.75
C ASP A 176 8.51 10.40 19.62
N SER A 177 8.96 11.31 18.76
CA SER A 177 8.26 12.58 18.53
C SER A 177 6.83 12.39 18.02
N LEU A 178 6.63 11.47 17.07
CA LEU A 178 5.31 11.15 16.53
C LEU A 178 4.41 10.44 17.56
N ALA A 179 4.99 9.60 18.41
CA ALA A 179 4.27 8.95 19.50
C ALA A 179 3.82 9.95 20.56
N GLU A 180 4.66 10.94 20.91
CA GLU A 180 4.28 12.04 21.80
C GLU A 180 3.17 12.89 21.19
N GLU A 181 3.31 13.31 19.93
CA GLU A 181 2.30 14.13 19.23
C GLU A 181 0.95 13.41 19.11
N SER A 182 0.98 12.11 18.87
CA SER A 182 -0.22 11.28 18.74
C SER A 182 -0.72 10.68 20.05
N ALA A 183 0.00 10.89 21.16
CA ALA A 183 -0.23 10.26 22.47
C ALA A 183 -0.27 8.71 22.43
N PHE A 184 0.55 8.09 21.59
CA PHE A 184 0.65 6.63 21.45
C PHE A 184 1.60 6.01 22.49
N LEU A 185 1.04 5.54 23.61
CA LEU A 185 1.81 5.04 24.76
C LEU A 185 2.54 3.71 24.54
N ASN A 186 2.06 2.87 23.63
CA ASN A 186 2.68 1.56 23.41
C ASN A 186 4.05 1.65 22.71
N HIS A 187 4.36 2.80 22.11
CA HIS A 187 5.66 3.06 21.47
C HIS A 187 6.82 2.97 22.46
N GLU A 188 6.71 3.60 23.63
CA GLU A 188 7.78 3.62 24.65
C GLU A 188 8.21 2.20 25.04
N MET A 189 7.23 1.32 25.30
CA MET A 189 7.46 -0.08 25.62
C MET A 189 8.12 -0.85 24.46
N ALA A 190 7.65 -0.62 23.22
CA ALA A 190 8.19 -1.30 22.04
C ALA A 190 9.61 -0.83 21.67
N ALA A 191 9.88 0.48 21.84
CA ALA A 191 11.19 1.07 21.64
C ALA A 191 12.20 0.55 22.68
N ASP A 192 11.79 0.42 23.95
CA ASP A 192 12.59 -0.18 25.00
C ASP A 192 12.92 -1.66 24.73
N GLU A 193 11.95 -2.45 24.27
CA GLU A 193 12.17 -3.83 23.86
C GLU A 193 13.12 -3.94 22.66
N PHE A 194 12.95 -3.08 21.67
CA PHE A 194 13.82 -3.01 20.51
C PHE A 194 15.26 -2.65 20.90
N ASN A 195 15.46 -1.62 21.74
CA ASN A 195 16.78 -1.20 22.21
C ASN A 195 17.51 -2.30 23.00
N ARG A 196 16.78 -3.17 23.71
CA ARG A 196 17.35 -4.34 24.40
C ARG A 196 17.77 -5.47 23.46
N GLU A 197 17.15 -5.56 22.27
CA GLU A 197 17.37 -6.62 21.29
C GLU A 197 18.01 -6.13 19.98
N ILE A 198 18.67 -4.96 19.96
CA ILE A 198 19.33 -4.39 18.76
C ILE A 198 20.27 -5.39 18.07
N ASP A 199 21.01 -6.19 18.86
CA ASP A 199 21.98 -7.17 18.33
C ASP A 199 21.31 -8.46 17.78
N ARG A 200 19.99 -8.60 17.92
CA ARG A 200 19.22 -9.79 17.55
C ARG A 200 18.21 -9.49 16.44
N THR A 201 17.70 -10.55 15.82
CA THR A 201 16.60 -10.44 14.85
C THR A 201 15.29 -10.10 15.57
N PHE A 202 14.95 -8.82 15.66
CA PHE A 202 13.70 -8.34 16.25
C PHE A 202 12.51 -8.45 15.28
N SER A 203 11.32 -8.78 15.81
CA SER A 203 10.10 -8.92 15.02
C SER A 203 9.16 -7.72 15.22
N PHE A 204 9.07 -6.85 14.22
CA PHE A 204 8.18 -5.67 14.22
C PHE A 204 6.69 -5.99 14.04
N ALA A 205 6.29 -7.27 14.01
CA ALA A 205 4.92 -7.65 13.72
C ALA A 205 3.93 -7.21 14.81
N LEU A 206 4.34 -7.24 16.08
CA LEU A 206 3.51 -6.80 17.21
C LEU A 206 3.36 -5.27 17.20
N TRP A 207 4.48 -4.56 17.16
CA TRP A 207 4.52 -3.09 17.12
C TRP A 207 3.68 -2.52 15.96
N LYS A 208 3.76 -3.11 14.76
CA LYS A 208 2.91 -2.72 13.62
C LYS A 208 1.43 -2.96 13.87
N LYS A 209 1.04 -4.06 14.53
CA LYS A 209 -0.36 -4.33 14.85
C LYS A 209 -0.90 -3.31 15.84
N GLU A 210 -0.15 -3.00 16.88
CA GLU A 210 -0.55 -2.02 17.90
C GLU A 210 -0.68 -0.62 17.32
N ALA A 211 0.24 -0.20 16.45
CA ALA A 211 0.14 1.07 15.74
C ALA A 211 -1.11 1.12 14.83
N LEU A 212 -1.42 0.04 14.10
CA LEU A 212 -2.61 -0.03 13.25
C LEU A 212 -3.91 -0.01 14.07
N ASP A 213 -3.95 -0.69 15.20
CA ASP A 213 -5.12 -0.71 16.07
C ASP A 213 -5.33 0.66 16.73
N TYR A 214 -4.25 1.37 17.09
CA TYR A 214 -4.30 2.75 17.56
C TYR A 214 -4.78 3.71 16.46
N GLN A 215 -4.30 3.56 15.23
CA GLN A 215 -4.78 4.34 14.09
C GLN A 215 -6.30 4.16 13.89
N ARG A 216 -6.80 2.92 13.96
CA ARG A 216 -8.24 2.64 13.88
C ARG A 216 -9.01 3.28 15.02
N LEU A 217 -8.45 3.29 16.23
CA LEU A 217 -9.05 3.97 17.37
C LEU A 217 -9.18 5.48 17.10
N LEU A 218 -8.10 6.12 16.63
CA LEU A 218 -8.11 7.55 16.28
C LEU A 218 -9.12 7.87 15.16
N GLU A 219 -9.21 7.03 14.13
CA GLU A 219 -10.20 7.19 13.07
C GLU A 219 -11.64 7.11 13.61
N ASN A 220 -11.89 6.21 14.56
CA ASN A 220 -13.20 6.08 15.20
C ASN A 220 -13.52 7.29 16.10
N VAL A 221 -12.54 7.76 16.89
CA VAL A 221 -12.69 8.98 17.70
C VAL A 221 -12.97 10.19 16.81
N MET A 222 -12.26 10.32 15.69
CA MET A 222 -12.48 11.42 14.74
C MET A 222 -13.88 11.36 14.11
N LYS A 223 -14.38 10.15 13.79
CA LYS A 223 -15.77 9.98 13.32
C LYS A 223 -16.78 10.40 14.39
N LEU A 224 -16.57 10.02 15.65
CA LEU A 224 -17.44 10.40 16.77
C LEU A 224 -17.43 11.92 16.99
N LEU A 225 -16.27 12.56 16.96
CA LEU A 225 -16.16 14.02 17.10
C LEU A 225 -16.89 14.76 15.96
N ARG A 226 -16.82 14.27 14.72
CA ARG A 226 -17.58 14.83 13.60
C ARG A 226 -19.09 14.64 13.76
N GLN A 227 -19.52 13.51 14.32
CA GLN A 227 -20.92 13.28 14.62
C GLN A 227 -21.41 14.20 15.73
N GLU A 228 -20.60 14.40 16.78
CA GLU A 228 -20.88 15.32 17.87
C GLU A 228 -20.96 16.77 17.37
N SER A 229 -20.00 17.22 16.55
CA SER A 229 -20.02 18.58 15.98
C SER A 229 -21.26 18.81 15.13
N GLY A 230 -21.61 17.85 14.25
CA GLY A 230 -22.81 17.93 13.43
C GLY A 230 -24.12 17.87 14.26
N ALA A 231 -24.15 17.10 15.35
CA ALA A 231 -25.28 17.10 16.28
C ALA A 231 -25.40 18.42 17.04
N ARG A 232 -24.28 19.03 17.41
CA ARG A 232 -24.21 20.32 18.11
C ARG A 232 -24.71 21.46 17.21
N GLU A 233 -24.35 21.47 15.93
CA GLU A 233 -24.86 22.45 14.96
C GLU A 233 -26.39 22.34 14.83
N LYS A 234 -26.92 21.13 14.64
CA LYS A 234 -28.37 20.89 14.57
C LYS A 234 -29.09 21.30 15.85
N TYR A 235 -28.47 21.07 17.01
CA TYR A 235 -29.01 21.52 18.28
C TYR A 235 -29.07 23.06 18.35
N GLN A 236 -28.03 23.76 17.91
CA GLN A 236 -28.00 25.23 17.86
C GLN A 236 -29.05 25.78 16.90
N GLU A 237 -29.23 25.19 15.72
CA GLU A 237 -30.28 25.57 14.79
C GLU A 237 -31.68 25.38 15.39
N ALA A 238 -31.91 24.24 16.05
CA ALA A 238 -33.18 23.96 16.72
C ALA A 238 -33.45 24.94 17.88
N ASP A 239 -32.43 25.32 18.64
CA ASP A 239 -32.55 26.30 19.73
C ASP A 239 -32.86 27.71 19.21
N LEU A 240 -32.24 28.12 18.10
CA LEU A 240 -32.57 29.37 17.42
C LEU A 240 -34.01 29.37 16.90
N ALA A 241 -34.44 28.31 16.21
CA ALA A 241 -35.82 28.18 15.73
C ALA A 241 -36.83 28.18 16.90
N LEU A 242 -36.49 27.54 18.02
CA LEU A 242 -37.30 27.57 19.23
C LEU A 242 -37.36 28.97 19.86
N SER A 243 -36.28 29.73 19.82
CA SER A 243 -36.25 31.14 20.26
C SER A 243 -37.11 32.04 19.37
N GLU A 244 -37.04 31.88 18.05
CA GLU A 244 -37.85 32.64 17.09
C GLU A 244 -39.35 32.33 17.23
N THR A 245 -39.70 31.05 17.33
CA THR A 245 -41.10 30.63 17.55
C THR A 245 -41.64 31.13 18.89
N LYS A 246 -40.83 31.13 19.96
CA LYS A 246 -41.21 31.75 21.23
C LYS A 246 -41.44 33.25 21.09
N LYS A 247 -40.55 33.99 20.41
CA LYS A 247 -40.74 35.42 20.17
C LYS A 247 -42.01 35.72 19.38
N ALA A 248 -42.28 34.93 18.34
CA ALA A 248 -43.52 35.06 17.55
C ALA A 248 -44.75 34.78 18.43
N TRP A 249 -44.69 33.75 19.27
CA TRP A 249 -45.77 33.43 20.21
C TRP A 249 -45.98 34.55 21.24
N ASP A 250 -44.91 35.11 21.82
CA ASP A 250 -44.97 36.22 22.75
C ASP A 250 -45.56 37.49 22.09
N GLU A 251 -45.20 37.75 20.82
CA GLU A 251 -45.76 38.88 20.06
C GLU A 251 -47.26 38.67 19.78
N GLU A 252 -47.68 37.48 19.34
CA GLU A 252 -49.11 37.18 19.14
C GLU A 252 -49.90 37.29 20.46
N GLN A 253 -49.34 36.81 21.57
CA GLN A 253 -49.93 36.98 22.90
C GLN A 253 -50.01 38.45 23.32
N TYR A 254 -49.00 39.26 22.98
CA TYR A 254 -49.02 40.69 23.23
C TYR A 254 -50.09 41.39 22.38
N GLN A 255 -50.20 41.05 21.09
CA GLN A 255 -51.25 41.58 20.22
C GLN A 255 -52.64 41.16 20.70
N GLU A 256 -52.85 39.91 21.09
CA GLU A 256 -54.11 39.42 21.65
C GLU A 256 -54.53 40.25 22.88
N LYS A 257 -53.62 40.46 23.83
CA LYS A 257 -53.88 41.31 25.00
C LYS A 257 -54.20 42.74 24.60
N LYS A 258 -53.43 43.33 23.70
CA LYS A 258 -53.65 44.69 23.21
C LYS A 258 -55.02 44.85 22.54
N TRP A 259 -55.43 43.90 21.70
CA TRP A 259 -56.74 43.91 21.07
C TRP A 259 -57.87 43.69 22.07
N ALA A 260 -57.67 42.83 23.07
CA ALA A 260 -58.61 42.67 24.17
C ALA A 260 -58.78 43.96 24.99
N ASP A 261 -57.68 44.65 25.30
CA ASP A 261 -57.71 45.94 26.00
C ASP A 261 -58.42 47.01 25.16
N LEU A 262 -58.08 47.14 23.87
CA LEU A 262 -58.76 48.05 22.95
C LEU A 262 -60.25 47.75 22.82
N LEU A 263 -60.63 46.47 22.76
CA LEU A 263 -62.03 46.07 22.73
C LEU A 263 -62.76 46.50 24.01
N GLN A 264 -62.15 46.31 25.18
CA GLN A 264 -62.72 46.76 26.45
C GLN A 264 -62.84 48.28 26.53
N GLU A 265 -61.85 49.02 26.03
CA GLU A 265 -61.88 50.48 25.92
C GLU A 265 -63.04 50.94 25.03
N GLU A 266 -63.17 50.39 23.82
CA GLU A 266 -64.26 50.71 22.89
C GLU A 266 -65.64 50.32 23.44
N GLN A 267 -65.76 49.16 24.11
CA GLN A 267 -66.99 48.77 24.81
C GLN A 267 -67.36 49.77 25.90
N SER A 268 -66.39 50.22 26.70
CA SER A 268 -66.61 51.21 27.75
C SER A 268 -66.94 52.60 27.19
N SER A 269 -66.28 53.00 26.10
CA SER A 269 -66.56 54.22 25.36
C SER A 269 -67.97 54.20 24.78
N TRP A 270 -68.40 53.08 24.18
CA TRP A 270 -69.74 52.94 23.66
C TRP A 270 -70.82 53.03 24.75
N VAL A 271 -70.60 52.37 25.90
CA VAL A 271 -71.50 52.50 27.05
C VAL A 271 -71.56 53.96 27.51
N THR A 272 -70.42 54.66 27.56
CA THR A 272 -70.36 56.09 27.94
C THR A 272 -71.15 56.95 26.94
N GLN A 273 -70.91 56.79 25.64
CA GLN A 273 -71.65 57.47 24.57
C GLN A 273 -73.15 57.17 24.62
N LEU A 274 -73.55 55.95 24.99
CA LEU A 274 -74.95 55.57 25.16
C LEU A 274 -75.60 56.37 26.30
N PHE A 275 -74.91 56.47 27.44
CA PHE A 275 -75.39 57.25 28.59
C PHE A 275 -75.37 58.77 28.33
N GLU A 276 -74.43 59.28 27.54
CA GLU A 276 -74.39 60.70 27.10
C GLU A 276 -75.47 61.03 26.07
N TRP A 277 -75.77 60.12 25.14
CA TRP A 277 -76.77 60.31 24.10
C TRP A 277 -78.20 60.29 24.63
N GLN A 278 -78.49 59.42 25.61
CA GLN A 278 -79.82 59.27 26.22
C GLN A 278 -80.49 60.59 26.65
N PRO A 279 -79.84 61.48 27.43
CA PRO A 279 -80.44 62.75 27.85
C PRO A 279 -80.60 63.76 26.70
N MET A 280 -79.86 63.63 25.60
CA MET A 280 -80.00 64.52 24.43
C MET A 280 -81.28 64.22 23.62
N ASN A 281 -81.92 63.06 23.83
CA ASN A 281 -83.11 62.67 23.08
C ASN A 281 -84.41 63.19 23.70
N GLN A 282 -85.27 63.75 22.86
CA GLN A 282 -86.58 64.25 23.27
C GLN A 282 -87.69 63.19 23.14
N GLU A 283 -87.66 62.38 22.08
CA GLU A 283 -88.75 61.46 21.72
C GLU A 283 -88.50 60.01 22.16
N LEU A 284 -87.26 59.53 22.00
CA LEU A 284 -86.86 58.18 22.41
C LEU A 284 -86.26 58.22 23.82
N ARG A 285 -87.08 57.87 24.82
CA ARG A 285 -86.63 57.71 26.21
C ARG A 285 -86.67 56.25 26.63
N PHE A 286 -85.50 55.67 26.84
CA PHE A 286 -85.37 54.36 27.48
C PHE A 286 -85.82 54.40 28.94
N GLN A 287 -86.34 53.27 29.42
CA GLN A 287 -86.48 53.02 30.85
C GLN A 287 -85.11 52.64 31.43
N ASP A 288 -84.89 52.90 32.72
CA ASP A 288 -83.61 52.61 33.39
C ASP A 288 -83.20 51.14 33.25
N ILE A 289 -84.16 50.21 33.30
CA ILE A 289 -83.93 48.77 33.13
C ILE A 289 -83.44 48.44 31.71
N GLU A 290 -83.99 49.10 30.69
CA GLU A 290 -83.62 48.85 29.29
C GLU A 290 -82.27 49.46 28.96
N LEU A 291 -81.98 50.62 29.52
CA LEU A 291 -80.70 51.29 29.39
C LEU A 291 -79.59 50.46 30.04
N GLN A 292 -79.83 49.93 31.24
CA GLN A 292 -78.90 49.02 31.91
C GLN A 292 -78.74 47.70 31.15
N THR A 293 -79.83 47.15 30.60
CA THR A 293 -79.79 45.92 29.79
C THR A 293 -79.01 46.15 28.49
N LEU A 294 -79.22 47.29 27.83
CA LEU A 294 -78.50 47.67 26.61
C LEU A 294 -77.01 47.92 26.91
N ALA A 295 -76.67 48.60 28.01
CA ALA A 295 -75.29 48.81 28.44
C ALA A 295 -74.57 47.51 28.77
N LEU A 296 -75.23 46.58 29.48
CA LEU A 296 -74.67 45.26 29.78
C LEU A 296 -74.43 44.46 28.50
N ARG A 297 -75.40 44.46 27.56
CA ARG A 297 -75.30 43.78 26.26
C ARG A 297 -74.25 44.43 25.35
N ALA A 298 -74.06 45.74 25.42
CA ALA A 298 -73.04 46.46 24.66
C ALA A 298 -71.63 46.10 25.15
N ARG A 299 -71.45 45.96 26.48
CA ARG A 299 -70.18 45.53 27.09
C ARG A 299 -69.83 44.08 26.78
N SER A 300 -70.80 43.24 26.43
CA SER A 300 -70.58 41.83 26.14
C SER A 300 -70.65 41.47 24.65
N PHE A 301 -70.83 42.48 23.79
CA PHE A 301 -70.73 42.38 22.33
C PHE A 301 -69.27 42.61 21.89
N PRO A 302 -68.71 41.82 20.96
CA PRO A 302 -69.32 40.72 20.21
C PRO A 302 -69.17 39.33 20.85
N GLU A 303 -68.52 39.22 22.02
CA GLU A 303 -68.09 37.93 22.59
C GLU A 303 -69.24 36.95 22.90
N SER A 304 -70.36 37.45 23.44
CA SER A 304 -71.46 36.61 23.94
C SER A 304 -72.84 37.02 23.41
N VAL A 305 -72.94 38.18 22.76
CA VAL A 305 -74.20 38.77 22.32
C VAL A 305 -74.11 39.08 20.83
N ASN A 306 -75.13 38.67 20.08
CA ASN A 306 -75.25 38.96 18.67
C ASN A 306 -75.84 40.36 18.43
N GLN A 307 -75.68 40.88 17.22
CA GLN A 307 -76.20 42.22 16.87
C GLN A 307 -77.73 42.32 17.00
N SER A 308 -78.46 41.21 16.76
CA SER A 308 -79.92 41.17 16.91
C SER A 308 -80.35 41.34 18.36
N THR A 309 -79.73 40.59 19.28
CA THR A 309 -80.04 40.64 20.72
C THR A 309 -79.61 41.96 21.35
N LEU A 310 -78.54 42.59 20.85
CA LEU A 310 -78.19 43.95 21.27
C LEU A 310 -79.28 44.97 20.93
N ARG A 311 -79.94 44.84 19.77
CA ARG A 311 -80.93 45.83 19.28
C ARG A 311 -82.31 45.68 19.92
N GLU A 312 -82.62 44.59 20.60
CA GLU A 312 -83.95 44.37 21.18
C GLU A 312 -84.42 45.49 22.13
N PRO A 313 -83.62 46.01 23.08
CA PRO A 313 -84.06 47.09 23.95
C PRO A 313 -84.34 48.39 23.18
N LEU A 314 -83.56 48.66 22.13
CA LEU A 314 -83.80 49.76 21.21
C LEU A 314 -85.11 49.60 20.46
N LEU A 315 -85.38 48.40 19.92
CA LEU A 315 -86.63 48.12 19.21
C LEU A 315 -87.84 48.30 20.14
N HIS A 316 -87.80 47.73 21.35
CA HIS A 316 -88.86 47.90 22.34
C HIS A 316 -89.11 49.37 22.72
N ALA A 317 -88.04 50.16 22.91
CA ALA A 317 -88.17 51.58 23.19
C ALA A 317 -88.79 52.35 22.01
N THR A 318 -88.37 52.03 20.77
CA THR A 318 -88.93 52.67 19.56
C THR A 318 -90.40 52.32 19.36
N ASP A 319 -90.80 51.07 19.61
CA ASP A 319 -92.19 50.65 19.45
C ASP A 319 -93.10 51.30 20.49
N ARG A 320 -92.64 51.45 21.74
CA ARG A 320 -93.39 52.20 22.76
C ARG A 320 -93.52 53.69 22.41
N ALA A 321 -92.46 54.31 21.92
CA ALA A 321 -92.52 55.71 21.48
C ALA A 321 -93.51 55.88 20.33
N ARG A 322 -93.46 54.98 19.34
CA ARG A 322 -94.42 54.94 18.22
C ARG A 322 -95.85 54.74 18.72
N ASP A 323 -96.08 53.84 19.67
CA ASP A 323 -97.42 53.58 20.21
C ASP A 323 -97.95 54.74 21.06
N LYS A 324 -97.07 55.51 21.71
CA LYS A 324 -97.44 56.77 22.37
C LYS A 324 -97.86 57.81 21.34
N ILE A 325 -97.05 58.04 20.31
CA ILE A 325 -97.36 58.97 19.21
C ILE A 325 -98.67 58.56 18.51
N ARG A 326 -98.86 57.27 18.20
CA ARG A 326 -100.11 56.76 17.62
C ARG A 326 -101.33 57.05 18.49
N ARG A 327 -101.22 56.87 19.82
CA ARG A 327 -102.33 57.21 20.74
C ARG A 327 -102.60 58.70 20.80
N GLU A 328 -101.57 59.54 20.77
CA GLU A 328 -101.73 61.00 20.72
C GLU A 328 -102.40 61.44 19.41
N ILE A 329 -101.97 60.88 18.26
CA ILE A 329 -102.62 61.09 16.96
C ILE A 329 -104.09 60.70 17.04
N LEU A 330 -104.41 59.49 17.50
CA LEU A 330 -105.81 59.02 17.63
C LEU A 330 -106.64 59.91 18.56
N ASN A 331 -106.06 60.39 19.68
CA ASN A 331 -106.74 61.32 20.59
C ASN A 331 -106.98 62.69 19.96
N VAL A 332 -106.02 63.20 19.18
CA VAL A 332 -106.16 64.46 18.45
C VAL A 332 -107.19 64.32 17.34
N GLU A 333 -107.18 63.22 16.59
CA GLU A 333 -108.19 62.88 15.59
C GLU A 333 -109.58 62.79 16.21
N TYR A 334 -109.71 62.10 17.35
CA TYR A 334 -110.96 62.03 18.10
C TYR A 334 -111.47 63.41 18.54
N LYS A 335 -110.60 64.26 19.12
CA LYS A 335 -110.96 65.64 19.50
C LYS A 335 -111.32 66.50 18.28
N ARG A 336 -110.61 66.33 17.16
CA ARG A 336 -110.93 66.99 15.89
C ARG A 336 -112.31 66.57 15.41
N ASP A 337 -112.63 65.28 15.46
CA ASP A 337 -113.91 64.75 15.00
C ASP A 337 -115.06 65.20 15.91
N GLN A 338 -114.86 65.22 17.23
CA GLN A 338 -115.81 65.83 18.18
C GLN A 338 -116.01 67.33 17.89
N GLY A 339 -114.93 68.08 17.69
CA GLY A 339 -115.00 69.49 17.32
C GLY A 339 -115.72 69.71 15.99
N LEU A 340 -115.52 68.86 15.00
CA LEU A 340 -116.26 68.89 13.73
C LEU A 340 -117.76 68.61 13.93
N ILE A 341 -118.12 67.68 14.82
CA ILE A 341 -119.52 67.41 15.17
C ILE A 341 -120.14 68.63 15.86
N GLU A 342 -119.44 69.27 16.81
CA GLU A 342 -119.92 70.48 17.48
C GLU A 342 -120.05 71.67 16.51
N VAL A 343 -119.09 71.85 15.60
CA VAL A 343 -119.15 72.88 14.55
C VAL A 343 -120.33 72.61 13.63
N LYS A 344 -120.56 71.36 13.21
CA LYS A 344 -121.74 70.99 12.41
C LYS A 344 -123.03 71.31 13.14
N ALA A 345 -123.19 70.87 14.39
CA ALA A 345 -124.36 71.15 15.21
C ALA A 345 -124.62 72.65 15.40
N LYS A 346 -123.56 73.45 15.65
CA LYS A 346 -123.66 74.92 15.74
C LYS A 346 -123.96 75.56 14.38
N SER A 347 -123.42 75.05 13.28
CA SER A 347 -123.70 75.57 11.94
C SER A 347 -125.14 75.29 11.51
N GLU A 348 -125.67 74.09 11.80
CA GLU A 348 -127.08 73.74 11.62
C GLU A 348 -127.98 74.63 12.49
N ALA A 349 -127.59 74.87 13.75
CA ALA A 349 -128.31 75.82 14.61
C ALA A 349 -128.30 77.24 14.00
N ILE A 350 -127.16 77.73 13.51
CA ILE A 350 -127.05 79.03 12.83
C ILE A 350 -127.90 79.06 11.55
N GLU A 351 -127.96 77.98 10.78
CA GLU A 351 -128.81 77.89 9.59
C GLU A 351 -130.30 77.91 9.97
N VAL A 352 -130.71 77.23 11.04
CA VAL A 352 -132.06 77.34 11.60
C VAL A 352 -132.35 78.78 12.04
N TRP A 353 -131.39 79.47 12.67
CA TRP A 353 -131.52 80.88 13.04
C TRP A 353 -131.57 81.81 11.82
N ARG A 354 -130.79 81.55 10.76
CA ARG A 354 -130.79 82.34 9.51
C ARG A 354 -132.05 82.11 8.67
N GLN A 355 -132.68 80.94 8.75
CA GLN A 355 -133.93 80.63 8.06
C GLN A 355 -135.18 81.17 8.79
N ARG A 356 -135.05 81.63 10.05
CA ARG A 356 -136.13 82.34 10.76
C ARG A 356 -136.09 83.84 10.45
N GLN A 357 -137.08 84.33 9.70
CA GLN A 357 -137.29 85.74 9.40
C GLN A 357 -138.19 86.36 10.50
N ASP A 358 -137.69 87.40 11.18
CA ASP A 358 -138.26 88.13 12.33
C ASP A 358 -138.59 87.31 13.60
N PRO A 359 -137.60 87.04 14.48
CA PRO A 359 -137.88 86.49 15.81
C PRO A 359 -138.61 87.56 16.66
N GLU A 360 -139.90 87.35 16.92
CA GLU A 360 -140.62 88.15 17.91
C GLU A 360 -139.91 88.03 19.28
N PRO A 361 -139.58 89.15 19.96
CA PRO A 361 -138.92 89.08 21.26
C PRO A 361 -139.81 88.40 22.30
N ALA A 362 -139.19 87.64 23.21
CA ALA A 362 -139.88 86.95 24.30
C ALA A 362 -140.74 87.93 25.11
N ARG A 363 -142.06 87.71 25.13
CA ARG A 363 -143.04 88.55 25.85
C ARG A 363 -143.33 87.97 27.24
N HIS A 364 -143.54 88.87 28.21
CA HIS A 364 -143.75 88.56 29.62
C HIS A 364 -145.11 87.88 29.88
N ASP A 365 -145.15 86.90 30.78
CA ASP A 365 -146.29 85.98 31.02
C ASP A 365 -147.64 86.66 31.33
N LEU A 366 -147.64 87.86 31.92
CA LEU A 366 -148.86 88.59 32.31
C LEU A 366 -149.66 89.08 31.10
N THR A 367 -149.00 89.37 29.98
CA THR A 367 -149.65 89.86 28.75
C THR A 367 -150.40 88.74 28.01
N ASN A 368 -149.99 87.48 28.20
CA ASN A 368 -150.67 86.30 27.64
C ASN A 368 -151.94 85.94 28.42
N GLN A 369 -152.04 86.31 29.70
CA GLN A 369 -153.21 86.02 30.53
C GLN A 369 -154.34 87.06 30.34
N ALA A 370 -154.00 88.35 30.20
CA ALA A 370 -154.99 89.42 29.94
C ALA A 370 -155.69 89.27 28.57
N ARG A 371 -155.00 88.71 27.57
CA ARG A 371 -155.58 88.45 26.24
C ARG A 371 -156.52 87.25 26.19
N LYS A 372 -156.31 86.24 27.06
CA LYS A 372 -157.26 85.13 27.24
C LYS A 372 -158.57 85.62 27.86
N ILE A 373 -158.51 86.55 28.82
CA ILE A 373 -159.69 87.19 29.42
C ILE A 373 -160.45 88.07 28.41
N LEU A 374 -159.74 88.71 27.47
CA LEU A 374 -160.34 89.51 26.40
C LEU A 374 -160.84 88.69 25.20
N GLN A 375 -160.48 87.40 25.09
CA GLN A 375 -161.01 86.47 24.10
C GLN A 375 -162.32 85.78 24.55
N ASP A 376 -162.62 85.76 25.85
CA ASP A 376 -163.85 85.17 26.42
C ASP A 376 -165.07 86.13 26.48
N ILE A 377 -164.90 87.43 26.21
CA ILE A 377 -166.02 88.41 26.18
C ILE A 377 -166.25 88.91 24.75
N GLN A 378 -167.34 88.43 24.16
CA GLN A 378 -167.72 88.67 22.77
C GLN A 378 -168.53 89.97 22.62
N VAL A 379 -168.00 90.99 21.91
CA VAL A 379 -168.77 92.10 21.34
C VAL A 379 -168.48 92.18 19.82
N ARG A 380 -169.54 91.96 19.01
CA ARG A 380 -169.62 92.16 17.53
C ARG A 380 -169.36 93.64 17.18
N ILE A 381 -168.93 94.10 16.00
CA ILE A 381 -169.52 93.98 14.63
C ILE A 381 -168.44 94.38 13.54
N PRO A 382 -168.68 94.52 12.20
CA PRO A 382 -168.20 93.61 11.14
C PRO A 382 -167.33 94.23 9.99
N ARG A 383 -166.65 93.31 9.26
CA ARG A 383 -166.26 93.24 7.82
C ARG A 383 -165.83 94.49 7.02
N THR A 384 -164.67 94.39 6.36
CA THR A 384 -164.49 94.66 4.90
C THR A 384 -163.25 93.95 4.29
N CYS A 385 -163.50 93.31 3.14
CA CYS A 385 -162.69 93.17 1.91
C CYS A 385 -161.23 92.64 1.86
N SER A 386 -161.09 91.63 0.99
CA SER A 386 -160.03 91.18 0.05
C SER A 386 -159.20 92.31 -0.63
N PRO A 387 -158.26 92.07 -1.59
CA PRO A 387 -157.83 90.81 -2.25
C PRO A 387 -156.32 90.69 -2.65
N SER A 388 -156.00 89.60 -3.38
CA SER A 388 -155.09 89.51 -4.56
C SER A 388 -153.57 89.60 -4.36
N ASP A 389 -152.68 89.03 -5.17
CA ASP A 389 -152.63 87.96 -6.20
C ASP A 389 -151.20 88.07 -6.78
N THR A 390 -150.75 87.09 -7.60
CA THR A 390 -149.60 87.16 -8.54
C THR A 390 -148.15 87.11 -7.97
N ARG A 391 -147.10 86.63 -8.65
CA ARG A 391 -146.77 85.70 -9.77
C ARG A 391 -145.24 85.89 -9.98
N THR A 392 -144.59 84.99 -10.74
CA THR A 392 -143.31 85.20 -11.48
C THR A 392 -142.02 85.43 -10.66
N SER A 393 -140.80 85.07 -11.05
CA SER A 393 -140.18 84.29 -12.14
C SER A 393 -138.65 84.38 -11.96
N GLY A 394 -137.91 83.29 -12.24
CA GLY A 394 -136.69 83.32 -13.06
C GLY A 394 -135.34 83.87 -12.54
N LYS A 395 -134.30 83.02 -12.65
CA LYS A 395 -132.93 83.22 -13.22
C LYS A 395 -131.93 82.30 -12.47
N CYS A 396 -131.29 81.29 -13.06
CA CYS A 396 -130.24 81.27 -14.11
C CYS A 396 -128.90 81.92 -13.73
N LEU A 397 -127.86 81.10 -13.49
CA LEU A 397 -126.50 81.06 -14.10
C LEU A 397 -125.52 80.38 -13.10
N LYS A 398 -124.94 79.21 -13.42
CA LYS A 398 -123.71 78.95 -14.21
C LYS A 398 -122.38 79.27 -13.50
N ARG A 399 -121.57 78.21 -13.41
CA ARG A 399 -120.19 78.03 -13.94
C ARG A 399 -119.02 77.87 -12.95
N ASN A 400 -118.36 76.71 -13.16
CA ASN A 400 -116.91 76.45 -13.23
C ASN A 400 -116.11 76.54 -11.93
N GLY A 401 -115.12 75.69 -11.65
CA GLY A 401 -114.45 74.63 -12.39
C GLY A 401 -113.59 73.79 -11.40
N HIS A 402 -113.24 72.55 -11.76
CA HIS A 402 -111.84 72.09 -11.97
C HIS A 402 -110.90 72.32 -10.77
N SER A 403 -110.16 71.36 -10.21
CA SER A 403 -109.63 70.10 -10.78
C SER A 403 -108.70 69.43 -9.74
N ARG A 404 -108.36 68.16 -10.03
CA ARG A 404 -107.17 67.39 -9.62
C ARG A 404 -107.21 66.56 -8.34
N CYS A 405 -107.31 65.25 -8.60
CA CYS A 405 -106.52 64.16 -8.06
C CYS A 405 -105.16 64.57 -7.45
N PHE A 406 -104.80 63.99 -6.30
CA PHE A 406 -103.68 63.05 -6.16
C PHE A 406 -103.68 62.42 -4.76
N ASN A 407 -103.45 61.10 -4.71
CA ASN A 407 -103.06 60.23 -3.58
C ASN A 407 -101.81 60.77 -2.81
N PRO A 408 -101.21 60.09 -1.79
CA PRO A 408 -101.48 58.82 -1.07
C PRO A 408 -101.33 59.09 0.47
N PRO A 409 -100.85 58.18 1.36
CA PRO A 409 -100.77 56.71 1.40
C PRO A 409 -101.69 56.06 2.45
#